data_AF-A0A0R3MA62-F1
#
_entry.id   AF-A0A0R3MA62-F1
#
_cell.length_a   1.000
_cell.length_b   1.000
_cell.length_c   1.000
_cell.angle_alpha   90.00
_cell.angle_beta   90.00
_cell.angle_gamma   90.00
#
_symmetry.space_group_name_H-M   'P 1'
#
loop_
_entity.id
_entity.type
_entity.pdbx_description
1 polymer ?
#
loop_
_entity_poly.entity_id
_entity_poly.type
_entity_poly.pdbx_seq_one_letter_code
_entity_poly.pdbx_strand_id
1 'polypeptide(L)'
;MLALHLLAQWRKSGRKGVVFLAENENRAERLGAVIHALAPSCDVLVFPRLNTLPFDQLEPSHEIAGRRSSVLRRLAKPEKPILLVSTAEAVMERLPTAASWSRVILRLKVGAAFSEQDLRARLEALGYD
;
A
#
# COMPACT_ATOMS: atom_id res chain seq x y z
N MET A 1 19.73 0.70 14.26
CA MET A 1 19.24 1.87 15.02
C MET A 1 17.94 2.46 14.45
N LEU A 2 17.87 2.83 13.16
CA LEU A 2 16.67 3.49 12.59
C LEU A 2 15.37 2.65 12.65
N ALA A 3 15.40 1.37 12.29
CA ALA A 3 14.21 0.51 12.32
C ALA A 3 13.58 0.41 13.72
N LEU A 4 14.43 0.22 14.75
CA LEU A 4 13.99 0.21 16.15
C LEU A 4 13.42 1.56 16.58
N HIS A 5 14.04 2.67 16.14
CA HIS A 5 13.52 4.00 16.40
C HIS A 5 12.12 4.20 15.80
N LEU A 6 11.92 3.82 14.54
CA LEU A 6 10.61 3.93 13.88
C LEU A 6 9.55 3.05 14.54
N LEU A 7 9.91 1.84 14.96
CA LEU A 7 9.00 0.98 15.73
C LEU A 7 8.61 1.60 17.07
N ALA A 8 9.55 2.25 17.76
CA ALA A 8 9.26 2.97 18.99
C ALA A 8 8.34 4.18 18.75
N GLN A 9 8.56 4.93 17.66
CA GLN A 9 7.67 6.04 17.29
C GLN A 9 6.27 5.56 16.90
N TRP A 10 6.17 4.48 16.14
CA TRP A 10 4.90 3.87 15.75
C TRP A 10 4.08 3.41 16.96
N ARG A 11 4.73 2.81 17.97
CA ARG A 11 4.04 2.44 19.22
C ARG A 11 3.50 3.65 19.98
N LYS A 12 4.20 4.79 19.91
CA LYS A 12 3.81 6.04 20.57
C LYS A 12 2.77 6.86 19.81
N SER A 13 2.67 6.69 18.48
CA SER A 13 1.81 7.54 17.65
C SER A 13 0.32 7.24 17.78
N GLY A 14 -0.05 6.08 18.33
CA GLY A 14 -1.45 5.67 18.49
C GLY A 14 -2.17 5.70 17.14
N ARG A 15 -3.38 6.28 17.09
CA ARG A 15 -4.18 6.34 15.86
C ARG A 15 -3.55 7.17 14.73
N LYS A 16 -2.58 8.04 15.01
CA LYS A 16 -1.97 8.92 13.99
C LYS A 16 -1.03 8.18 13.04
N GLY A 17 -0.43 7.07 13.48
CA GLY A 17 0.57 6.34 12.68
C GLY A 17 1.87 7.14 12.47
N VAL A 18 2.73 6.63 11.60
CA VAL A 18 4.03 7.22 11.22
C VAL A 18 4.21 7.06 9.72
N VAL A 19 4.65 8.13 9.06
CA VAL A 19 5.15 8.10 7.69
C VAL A 19 6.62 8.45 7.73
N PHE A 20 7.46 7.61 7.13
CA PHE A 20 8.89 7.84 7.00
C PHE A 20 9.27 7.95 5.53
N LEU A 21 9.88 9.07 5.16
CA LEU A 21 10.42 9.30 3.83
C LEU A 21 11.89 8.87 3.81
N ALA A 22 12.16 7.76 3.16
CA ALA A 22 13.49 7.30 2.84
C ALA A 22 14.08 8.10 1.67
N GLU A 23 15.40 8.18 1.64
CA GLU A 23 16.18 8.86 0.61
C GLU A 23 16.02 8.22 -0.79
N ASN A 24 15.75 6.92 -0.87
CA ASN A 24 15.50 6.22 -2.13
C ASN A 24 14.75 4.90 -1.91
N GLU A 25 14.29 4.28 -3.00
CA GLU A 25 13.53 3.03 -2.99
C GLU A 25 14.30 1.89 -2.32
N ASN A 26 15.58 1.69 -2.67
CA ASN A 26 16.39 0.63 -2.08
C ASN A 26 16.46 0.73 -0.55
N ARG A 27 16.55 1.95 -0.01
CA ARG A 27 16.50 2.20 1.42
C ARG A 27 15.10 1.98 2.01
N ALA A 28 14.05 2.38 1.30
CA ALA A 28 12.67 2.14 1.70
C ALA A 28 12.38 0.63 1.83
N GLU A 29 12.73 -0.15 0.80
CA GLU A 29 12.53 -1.61 0.77
C GLU A 29 13.32 -2.32 1.87
N ARG A 30 14.62 -2.02 2.00
CA ARG A 30 15.46 -2.62 3.04
C ARG A 30 14.94 -2.30 4.44
N LEU A 31 14.51 -1.06 4.67
CA LEU A 31 13.97 -0.66 5.96
C LEU A 31 12.63 -1.36 6.26
N GLY A 32 11.75 -1.46 5.26
CA GLY A 32 10.50 -2.22 5.35
C GLY A 32 10.75 -3.70 5.67
N ALA A 33 11.68 -4.35 4.97
CA ALA A 33 12.04 -5.74 5.22
C ALA A 33 12.58 -5.97 6.63
N VAL A 34 13.47 -5.10 7.12
CA VAL A 34 14.00 -5.17 8.49
C VAL A 34 12.90 -4.96 9.52
N ILE A 35 12.02 -3.98 9.33
CA ILE A 35 10.91 -3.73 10.26
C ILE A 35 9.95 -4.92 10.28
N HIS A 36 9.63 -5.49 9.13
CA HIS A 36 8.78 -6.67 9.03
C HIS A 36 9.39 -7.87 9.75
N ALA A 37 10.70 -8.12 9.59
CA ALA A 37 11.40 -9.20 10.27
C ALA A 37 11.43 -9.00 11.81
N LEU A 38 11.62 -7.76 12.28
CA LEU A 38 11.69 -7.44 13.71
C LEU A 38 10.33 -7.42 14.41
N ALA A 39 9.28 -6.99 13.70
CA ALA A 39 7.94 -6.86 14.25
C ALA A 39 6.89 -7.13 13.17
N PRO A 40 6.62 -8.41 12.84
CA PRO A 40 5.62 -8.78 11.84
C PRO A 40 4.26 -8.15 12.13
N SER A 41 3.85 -8.09 13.41
CA SER A 41 2.59 -7.48 13.84
C SER A 41 2.45 -5.99 13.53
N CYS A 42 3.52 -5.28 13.19
CA CYS A 42 3.46 -3.91 12.72
C CYS A 42 2.75 -3.81 11.36
N ASP A 43 2.81 -4.87 10.53
CA ASP A 43 2.50 -4.89 9.11
C ASP A 43 2.94 -3.60 8.38
N VAL A 44 4.23 -3.27 8.49
CA VAL A 44 4.82 -2.11 7.81
C VAL A 44 4.42 -2.07 6.33
N LEU A 45 4.05 -0.88 5.87
CA LEU A 45 3.70 -0.59 4.49
C LEU A 45 4.90 0.01 3.79
N VAL A 46 5.24 -0.48 2.61
CA VAL A 46 6.22 0.15 1.71
C VAL A 46 5.49 0.63 0.47
N PHE A 47 5.45 1.94 0.24
CA PHE A 47 4.80 2.54 -0.93
C PHE A 47 5.86 2.96 -1.95
N PRO A 48 5.96 2.24 -3.09
CA PRO A 48 6.98 2.51 -4.09
C PRO A 48 6.58 3.67 -5.00
N ARG A 49 7.57 4.31 -5.64
CA ARG A 49 7.30 5.22 -6.77
C ARG A 49 6.82 4.44 -7.98
N LEU A 50 6.26 5.13 -8.96
CA LEU A 50 6.05 4.53 -10.26
C LEU A 50 7.40 4.18 -10.88
N ASN A 51 7.46 3.08 -11.64
CA ASN A 51 8.63 2.72 -12.46
C ASN A 51 8.65 3.47 -13.80
N THR A 52 7.87 4.55 -13.89
CA THR A 52 7.75 5.47 -15.01
C THR A 52 8.31 6.85 -14.64
N LEU A 53 8.57 7.67 -15.65
CA LEU A 53 8.96 9.06 -15.48
C LEU A 53 7.72 9.98 -15.52
N PRO A 54 7.75 11.13 -14.83
CA PRO A 54 6.72 12.13 -14.99
C PRO A 54 6.54 12.48 -16.48
N PHE A 55 5.30 12.45 -16.95
CA PHE A 55 4.90 12.76 -18.33
C PHE A 55 5.35 11.75 -19.39
N ASP A 56 5.86 10.57 -19.02
CA ASP A 56 5.90 9.48 -19.98
C ASP A 56 4.48 8.94 -20.25
N GLN A 57 4.29 8.36 -21.43
CA GLN A 57 3.01 7.74 -21.81
C GLN A 57 2.99 6.24 -21.48
N LEU A 58 3.84 5.82 -20.53
CA LEU A 58 3.97 4.43 -20.15
C LEU A 58 3.05 4.14 -18.97
N GLU A 59 2.44 2.95 -18.99
CA GLU A 59 1.74 2.45 -17.81
C GLU A 59 2.75 1.88 -16.81
N PRO A 60 2.50 2.02 -15.49
CA PRO A 60 3.31 1.34 -14.50
C PRO A 60 3.22 -0.17 -14.70
N SER A 61 4.29 -0.88 -14.36
CA SER A 61 4.27 -2.34 -14.40
C SER A 61 3.18 -2.89 -13.47
N HIS A 62 2.62 -4.04 -13.82
CA HIS A 62 1.60 -4.72 -13.01
C HIS A 62 2.09 -4.98 -11.57
N GLU A 63 3.38 -5.24 -11.40
CA GLU A 63 4.00 -5.38 -10.08
C GLU A 63 3.87 -4.08 -9.26
N ILE A 64 4.31 -2.95 -9.81
CA ILE A 64 4.25 -1.65 -9.12
C ILE A 64 2.79 -1.23 -8.89
N ALA A 65 1.93 -1.39 -9.89
CA ALA A 65 0.50 -1.10 -9.77
C ALA A 65 -0.17 -1.93 -8.66
N GLY A 66 0.12 -3.24 -8.60
CA GLY A 66 -0.40 -4.15 -7.58
C GLY A 66 0.11 -3.81 -6.17
N ARG A 67 1.41 -3.55 -6.02
CA ARG A 67 2.02 -3.16 -4.73
C ARG A 67 1.42 -1.85 -4.21
N ARG A 68 1.30 -0.83 -5.07
CA ARG A 68 0.70 0.46 -4.73
C ARG A 68 -0.77 0.29 -4.35
N SER A 69 -1.55 -0.45 -5.14
CA SER A 69 -2.96 -0.71 -4.85
C SER A 69 -3.17 -1.43 -3.51
N SER A 70 -2.30 -2.39 -3.18
CA SER A 70 -2.31 -3.08 -1.89
C SER A 70 -2.11 -2.10 -0.72
N VAL A 71 -1.15 -1.19 -0.83
CA VAL A 71 -0.90 -0.16 0.20
C VAL A 71 -2.06 0.82 0.30
N LEU A 72 -2.52 1.38 -0.81
CA LEU A 72 -3.58 2.40 -0.82
C LEU A 72 -4.90 1.85 -0.29
N ARG A 73 -5.25 0.59 -0.62
CA ARG A 73 -6.41 -0.11 -0.02
C ARG A 73 -6.32 -0.15 1.51
N ARG A 74 -5.14 -0.45 2.06
CA ARG A 74 -4.91 -0.53 3.52
C ARG A 74 -4.90 0.85 4.17
N LEU A 75 -4.45 1.88 3.46
CA LEU A 75 -4.50 3.28 3.92
C LEU A 75 -5.92 3.87 3.85
N ALA A 76 -6.75 3.43 2.91
CA ALA A 76 -8.12 3.93 2.76
C ALA A 76 -9.03 3.53 3.93
N LYS A 77 -8.77 2.38 4.57
CA LYS A 77 -9.47 1.93 5.77
C LYS A 77 -8.49 1.24 6.73
N PRO A 78 -7.70 2.00 7.52
CA PRO A 78 -6.70 1.43 8.40
C PRO A 78 -7.37 0.74 9.60
N GLU A 79 -7.02 -0.53 9.83
CA GLU A 79 -7.51 -1.31 10.99
C GLU A 79 -6.62 -1.17 12.22
N LYS A 80 -5.40 -0.62 12.04
CA LYS A 80 -4.41 -0.40 13.10
C LYS A 80 -3.54 0.82 12.77
N PRO A 81 -2.76 1.34 13.74
CA PRO A 81 -1.77 2.39 13.48
C PRO A 81 -0.90 2.08 12.28
N ILE A 82 -0.75 3.03 11.37
CA ILE A 82 0.04 2.86 10.15
C ILE A 82 1.52 3.11 10.44
N LEU A 83 2.40 2.27 9.90
CA LEU A 83 3.80 2.60 9.67
C LEU A 83 4.06 2.50 8.17
N LEU A 84 4.18 3.65 7.51
CA LEU A 84 4.43 3.76 6.09
C LEU A 84 5.88 4.18 5.84
N VAL A 85 6.58 3.42 5.00
CA VAL A 85 7.89 3.77 4.47
C VAL A 85 7.72 4.06 2.98
N SER A 86 8.19 5.22 2.53
CA SER A 86 8.10 5.63 1.12
C SER A 86 9.23 6.59 0.78
N THR A 87 9.25 7.18 -0.41
CA THR A 87 10.14 8.29 -0.77
C THR A 87 9.33 9.57 -0.96
N ALA A 88 10.00 10.72 -1.01
CA ALA A 88 9.33 12.00 -1.24
C ALA A 88 8.59 12.00 -2.58
N GLU A 89 9.23 11.49 -3.63
CA GLU A 89 8.69 11.43 -4.99
C GLU A 89 7.42 10.59 -5.04
N ALA A 90 7.43 9.41 -4.40
CA ALA A 90 6.29 8.52 -4.39
C ALA A 90 5.05 9.15 -3.73
N VAL A 91 5.22 9.92 -2.65
CA VAL A 91 4.09 10.52 -1.91
C VAL A 91 3.59 11.84 -2.51
N MET A 92 4.36 12.50 -3.38
CA MET A 92 3.95 13.75 -4.04
C MET A 92 2.94 13.53 -5.17
N GLU A 93 2.82 12.31 -5.68
CA GLU A 93 1.83 11.97 -6.71
C GLU A 93 0.41 12.14 -6.19
N ARG A 94 -0.47 12.68 -7.04
CA ARG A 94 -1.90 12.76 -6.71
C ARG A 94 -2.49 11.35 -6.70
N LEU A 95 -3.30 11.07 -5.68
CA LEU A 95 -3.94 9.78 -5.47
C LEU A 95 -5.46 9.89 -5.50
N PRO A 96 -6.17 8.82 -5.89
CA PRO A 96 -7.61 8.74 -5.70
C PRO A 96 -7.99 8.96 -4.23
N THR A 97 -9.17 9.52 -3.98
CA THR A 97 -9.65 9.75 -2.61
C THR A 97 -9.84 8.43 -1.86
N ALA A 98 -9.68 8.43 -0.54
CA ALA A 98 -9.91 7.24 0.28
C ALA A 98 -11.30 6.61 0.05
N ALA A 99 -12.33 7.45 -0.17
CA ALA A 99 -13.69 7.00 -0.45
C ALA A 99 -13.83 6.20 -1.76
N SER A 100 -13.03 6.51 -2.78
CA SER A 100 -13.08 5.83 -4.08
C SER A 100 -12.72 4.34 -4.00
N TRP A 101 -11.83 3.98 -3.07
CA TRP A 101 -11.38 2.59 -2.86
C TRP A 101 -12.51 1.64 -2.45
N SER A 102 -13.54 2.14 -1.77
CA SER A 102 -14.67 1.30 -1.34
C SER A 102 -15.42 0.63 -2.50
N ARG A 103 -15.42 1.25 -3.70
CA ARG A 103 -16.14 0.77 -4.88
C ARG A 103 -15.38 -0.32 -5.64
N VAL A 104 -14.05 -0.24 -5.59
CA VAL A 104 -13.15 -1.14 -6.35
C VAL A 104 -12.67 -2.34 -5.53
N ILE A 105 -13.06 -2.46 -4.26
CA ILE A 105 -12.72 -3.62 -3.43
C ILE A 105 -13.75 -4.73 -3.60
N LEU A 106 -13.25 -5.91 -3.94
CA LEU A 106 -13.97 -7.18 -3.88
C LEU A 106 -13.52 -7.96 -2.63
N ARG A 107 -14.44 -8.64 -1.95
CA ARG A 107 -14.16 -9.50 -0.79
C ARG A 107 -14.73 -10.89 -1.03
N LEU A 108 -13.87 -11.89 -0.93
CA LEU A 108 -14.24 -13.29 -0.92
C LEU A 108 -13.80 -13.89 0.41
N LYS A 109 -14.60 -14.82 0.94
CA LYS A 109 -14.35 -15.50 2.21
C LYS A 109 -14.66 -16.99 2.03
N VAL A 110 -13.83 -17.85 2.61
CA VAL A 110 -14.06 -19.31 2.61
C VAL A 110 -15.45 -19.61 3.20
N GLY A 111 -16.23 -20.42 2.48
CA GLY A 111 -17.60 -20.80 2.86
C GLY A 111 -18.69 -19.77 2.52
N ALA A 112 -18.35 -18.60 1.98
CA ALA A 112 -19.34 -17.66 1.49
C ALA A 112 -19.85 -18.08 0.10
N ALA A 113 -21.17 -18.06 -0.08
CA ALA A 113 -21.76 -18.18 -1.41
C ALA A 113 -21.43 -16.94 -2.25
N PHE A 114 -21.16 -17.13 -3.53
CA PHE A 114 -20.95 -16.05 -4.49
C PHE A 114 -21.50 -16.45 -5.87
N SER A 115 -21.84 -15.44 -6.67
CA SER A 115 -22.19 -15.61 -8.08
C SER A 115 -20.93 -15.49 -8.92
N GLU A 116 -20.59 -16.54 -9.67
CA GLU A 116 -19.47 -16.50 -10.61
C GLU A 116 -19.68 -15.45 -11.69
N GLN A 117 -20.91 -15.31 -12.19
CA GLN A 117 -21.26 -14.33 -13.21
C GLN A 117 -21.06 -12.89 -12.70
N ASP A 118 -21.51 -12.59 -11.49
CA ASP A 118 -21.34 -11.25 -10.90
C ASP A 118 -19.86 -10.96 -10.59
N LEU A 119 -19.12 -11.98 -10.15
CA LEU A 119 -17.69 -11.89 -9.92
C LEU A 119 -16.95 -11.57 -11.22
N ARG A 120 -17.23 -12.31 -12.29
CA ARG A 120 -16.63 -12.11 -13.62
C ARG A 120 -16.92 -10.71 -14.15
N ALA A 121 -18.19 -10.31 -14.20
CA ALA A 121 -18.58 -8.98 -14.66
C ALA A 121 -17.91 -7.85 -13.86
N ARG A 122 -17.71 -8.07 -12.55
CA ARG A 122 -17.02 -7.10 -11.70
C ARG A 122 -15.51 -7.06 -11.90
N LEU A 123 -14.87 -8.18 -12.23
CA LEU A 123 -13.45 -8.23 -12.59
C LEU A 123 -13.20 -7.56 -13.95
N GLU A 124 -14.04 -7.84 -14.94
CA GLU A 124 -14.02 -7.18 -16.26
C GLU A 124 -14.18 -5.66 -16.12
N ALA A 125 -15.14 -5.20 -15.31
CA ALA A 125 -15.32 -3.77 -15.03
C ALA A 125 -14.13 -3.11 -14.30
N LEU A 126 -13.24 -3.90 -13.70
CA LEU A 126 -12.00 -3.44 -13.07
C LEU A 126 -10.78 -3.54 -14.00
N GLY A 127 -10.96 -4.03 -15.24
CA GLY A 127 -9.88 -4.18 -16.22
C GLY A 127 -9.02 -5.43 -16.03
N TYR A 128 -9.58 -6.48 -15.43
CA TYR A 128 -8.94 -7.81 -15.41
C TYR A 128 -9.37 -8.60 -16.65
N ASP A 129 -8.38 -9.24 -17.29
CA ASP A 129 -8.54 -10.17 -18.42
C ASP A 129 -8.77 -11.62 -17.98
#